data_AF-A0A2V9CGZ3-F1
#
_entry.id   AF-A0A2V9CGZ3-F1
#
_cell.length_a   1.000
_cell.length_b   1.000
_cell.length_c   1.000
_cell.angle_alpha   90.00
_cell.angle_beta   90.00
_cell.angle_gamma   90.00
#
_symmetry.space_group_name_H-M   'P 1'
#
loop_
_entity.id
_entity.type
_entity.pdbx_description
1 polymer ?
#
loop_
_entity_poly.entity_id
_entity_poly.type
_entity_poly.pdbx_seq_one_letter_code
_entity_poly.pdbx_strand_id
1 'polypeptide(L)'
;MDENRVYELLMGGAIYRNPLVAIRELVQNAVDACSYRDALSKLHEPYLRPDMENRITIQYEESGHANGCPVLRVTDTGTGMDKWVIERWFLKVGRSFYSSTEFARDRQEFRKKAVDFAPVSEFGIGFLSCFLLADRVEVETAMWEPVRGDTRKRHLEIDGPTRLIRIRETPNEGISRFRGTRITLHLSRGRRKVAKDSSEGPPNWHEVQRYLRKTCLAVPYRLNLEHTLGGSTTIETIDPIPLRVEFPPPYSEKAIHIPISNEELGIVGEVAFVPAPYSKRLQKEMMQESPTSVSESERNSSDSFLLRGGFNVGSVPGIPYIYDGFSGGVVSLEWKASENRRYLATDLGRTGIVRHNEIGSNVAQMWVRFLIDHRAELPPGCLLDMRIGYELTRREILSLDNYVWLDNYDLLELYDFARTGWQLYLSQSSKGADLLGDWESGNDIAILCPSEIYLYGWMLNLILPRIVANRNMDNRGNFYLPAPVRDWRRVLQSRTGFASAPARWPRLANYVGSVSSILYSNWGSRQSPPNTRYADRLTSFTNEELQQLTGLFDRLLTDRYYQRPCQLSTQDAELLDRALSAVGDLEITSVYGSHRLDTFAKKPI
;
A
#
# COMPACT_ATOMS: atom_id res chain seq x y z
N MET A 1 -15.08 -32.01 -12.84
CA MET A 1 -15.14 -30.56 -12.55
C MET A 1 -15.53 -29.90 -13.87
N ASP A 2 -16.59 -29.09 -13.91
CA ASP A 2 -17.10 -28.52 -15.17
C ASP A 2 -16.15 -27.42 -15.66
N GLU A 3 -15.35 -27.71 -16.69
CA GLU A 3 -14.32 -26.81 -17.21
C GLU A 3 -14.93 -25.46 -17.61
N ASN A 4 -16.13 -25.46 -18.20
CA ASN A 4 -16.85 -24.24 -18.58
C ASN A 4 -17.14 -23.33 -17.37
N ARG A 5 -17.46 -23.92 -16.22
CA ARG A 5 -17.76 -23.18 -14.99
C ARG A 5 -16.50 -22.61 -14.34
N VAL A 6 -15.37 -23.31 -14.46
CA VAL A 6 -14.04 -22.77 -14.07
C VAL A 6 -13.66 -21.59 -14.97
N TYR A 7 -13.87 -21.71 -16.28
CA TYR A 7 -13.65 -20.62 -17.22
C TYR A 7 -14.53 -19.40 -16.94
N GLU A 8 -15.83 -19.59 -16.67
CA GLU A 8 -16.73 -18.50 -16.29
C GLU A 8 -16.35 -17.85 -14.94
N LEU A 9 -15.87 -18.61 -13.96
CA LEU A 9 -15.35 -18.06 -12.70
C LEU A 9 -14.06 -17.26 -12.88
N LEU A 10 -13.14 -17.75 -13.72
CA LEU A 10 -11.85 -17.10 -13.98
C LEU A 10 -11.99 -15.86 -14.88
N MET A 11 -12.92 -15.88 -15.85
CA MET A 11 -13.09 -14.83 -16.86
C MET A 11 -14.33 -13.93 -16.62
N GLY A 12 -15.26 -14.33 -15.77
CA GLY A 12 -16.52 -13.62 -15.52
C GLY A 12 -16.39 -12.54 -14.46
N GLY A 13 -15.60 -11.49 -14.72
CA GLY A 13 -15.52 -10.24 -13.93
C GLY A 13 -15.14 -10.35 -12.44
N ALA A 14 -15.07 -11.56 -11.87
CA ALA A 14 -14.82 -11.81 -10.46
C ALA A 14 -13.34 -11.73 -10.10
N ILE A 15 -12.43 -12.05 -11.03
CA ILE A 15 -10.97 -12.00 -10.82
C ILE A 15 -10.34 -10.81 -11.54
N TYR A 16 -10.73 -10.57 -12.81
CA TYR A 16 -10.16 -9.49 -13.62
C TYR A 16 -11.20 -8.41 -13.90
N ARG A 17 -11.07 -7.26 -13.22
CA ARG A 17 -11.89 -6.06 -13.49
C ARG A 17 -11.41 -5.27 -14.71
N ASN A 18 -10.11 -5.35 -15.03
CA ASN A 18 -9.49 -4.68 -16.16
C ASN A 18 -9.01 -5.74 -17.18
N PRO A 19 -9.50 -5.74 -18.44
CA PRO A 19 -9.10 -6.73 -19.44
C PRO A 19 -7.63 -6.58 -19.89
N LEU A 20 -7.00 -5.41 -19.70
CA LEU A 20 -5.58 -5.20 -20.00
C LEU A 20 -4.63 -6.05 -19.13
N VAL A 21 -5.14 -6.67 -18.06
CA VAL A 21 -4.38 -7.67 -17.29
C VAL A 21 -3.85 -8.79 -18.18
N ALA A 22 -4.51 -9.10 -19.29
CA ALA A 22 -4.00 -10.06 -20.26
C ALA A 22 -2.60 -9.71 -20.78
N ILE A 23 -2.35 -8.42 -21.03
CA ILE A 23 -1.06 -7.93 -21.50
C ILE A 23 0.00 -8.11 -20.42
N ARG A 24 -0.34 -7.83 -19.15
CA ARG A 24 0.55 -8.07 -18.00
C ARG A 24 0.93 -9.54 -17.89
N GLU A 25 -0.02 -10.46 -17.98
CA GLU A 25 0.25 -11.90 -17.87
C GLU A 25 1.12 -12.41 -19.04
N LEU A 26 0.93 -11.87 -20.25
CA LEU A 26 1.80 -12.17 -21.39
C LEU A 26 3.24 -11.68 -21.18
N VAL A 27 3.42 -10.45 -20.71
CA VAL A 27 4.74 -9.90 -20.41
C VAL A 27 5.40 -10.66 -19.25
N GLN A 28 4.65 -11.09 -18.22
CA GLN A 28 5.18 -11.95 -17.16
C GLN A 28 5.71 -13.29 -17.69
N ASN A 29 4.95 -13.95 -18.58
CA ASN A 29 5.39 -15.20 -19.20
C ASN A 29 6.66 -14.99 -20.05
N ALA A 30 6.73 -13.89 -20.79
CA ALA A 30 7.90 -13.51 -21.58
C ALA A 30 9.15 -13.27 -20.69
N VAL A 31 8.97 -12.56 -19.57
CA VAL A 31 10.03 -12.33 -18.57
C VAL A 31 10.53 -13.66 -18.01
N ASP A 32 9.62 -14.53 -17.58
CA ASP A 32 10.00 -15.81 -16.99
C ASP A 32 10.74 -16.70 -18.00
N ALA A 33 10.29 -16.74 -19.26
CA ALA A 33 10.95 -17.52 -20.33
C ALA A 33 12.33 -16.97 -20.68
N CYS A 34 12.50 -15.65 -20.70
CA CYS A 34 13.81 -15.01 -20.89
C CYS A 34 14.74 -15.25 -19.69
N SER A 35 14.24 -15.12 -18.46
CA SER A 35 15.03 -15.36 -17.24
C SER A 35 15.46 -16.81 -17.13
N TYR A 36 14.60 -17.75 -17.53
CA TYR A 36 14.97 -19.16 -17.58
C TYR A 36 16.06 -19.44 -18.62
N ARG A 37 15.92 -18.87 -19.84
CA ARG A 37 16.96 -18.96 -20.87
C ARG A 37 18.29 -18.39 -20.37
N ASP A 38 18.27 -17.26 -19.68
CA ASP A 38 19.47 -16.59 -19.17
C ASP A 38 20.15 -17.41 -18.07
N ALA A 39 19.38 -17.99 -17.16
CA ALA A 39 19.88 -18.88 -16.12
C ALA A 39 20.54 -20.14 -16.72
N LEU A 40 19.89 -20.77 -17.70
CA LEU A 40 20.46 -21.91 -18.44
C LEU A 40 21.74 -21.54 -19.20
N SER A 41 21.73 -20.40 -19.89
CA SER A 41 22.89 -19.96 -20.66
C SER A 41 24.08 -19.68 -19.73
N LYS A 42 23.86 -19.03 -18.59
CA LYS A 42 24.90 -18.76 -17.59
C LYS A 42 25.37 -20.02 -16.84
N LEU A 43 24.53 -21.05 -16.75
CA LEU A 43 24.93 -22.34 -16.18
C LEU A 43 26.07 -22.98 -16.99
N HIS A 44 26.03 -22.83 -18.31
CA HIS A 44 27.04 -23.34 -19.24
C HIS A 44 28.16 -22.32 -19.52
N GLU A 45 27.83 -21.03 -19.59
CA GLU A 45 28.75 -19.93 -19.87
C GLU A 45 28.64 -18.83 -18.79
N PRO A 46 29.33 -18.96 -17.64
CA PRO A 46 29.15 -18.06 -16.49
C PRO A 46 29.41 -16.57 -16.76
N TYR A 47 30.24 -16.26 -17.74
CA TYR A 47 30.59 -14.88 -18.12
C TYR A 47 29.70 -14.30 -19.21
N LEU A 48 28.74 -15.07 -19.74
CA LEU A 48 27.78 -14.59 -20.72
C LEU A 48 26.96 -13.44 -20.13
N ARG A 49 26.90 -12.33 -20.88
CA ARG A 49 26.01 -11.21 -20.60
C ARG A 49 24.75 -11.40 -21.45
N PRO A 50 23.59 -11.70 -20.86
CA PRO A 50 22.34 -11.72 -21.60
C PRO A 50 22.07 -10.37 -22.26
N ASP A 51 21.50 -10.40 -23.46
CA ASP A 51 20.87 -9.23 -24.04
C ASP A 51 19.69 -8.83 -23.15
N MET A 52 19.70 -7.63 -22.59
CA MET A 52 18.62 -7.12 -21.74
C MET A 52 17.69 -6.18 -22.51
N GLU A 53 18.05 -5.79 -23.73
CA GLU A 53 17.40 -4.74 -24.51
C GLU A 53 16.47 -5.31 -25.59
N ASN A 54 16.81 -6.46 -26.19
CA ASN A 54 16.08 -7.05 -27.31
C ASN A 54 15.37 -8.37 -26.94
N ARG A 55 14.93 -8.50 -25.69
CA ARG A 55 14.27 -9.71 -25.20
C ARG A 55 12.78 -9.73 -25.46
N ILE A 56 12.10 -8.60 -25.33
CA ILE A 56 10.65 -8.53 -25.34
C ILE A 56 10.22 -7.36 -26.22
N THR A 57 9.35 -7.65 -27.19
CA THR A 57 8.74 -6.67 -28.08
C THR A 57 7.22 -6.79 -28.02
N ILE A 58 6.54 -5.66 -27.80
CA ILE A 58 5.09 -5.53 -27.83
C ILE A 58 4.72 -4.70 -29.05
N GLN A 59 3.98 -5.28 -29.98
CA GLN A 59 3.58 -4.63 -31.23
C GLN A 59 2.06 -4.44 -31.23
N TYR A 60 1.58 -3.22 -31.48
CA TYR A 60 0.17 -2.92 -31.68
C TYR A 60 -0.03 -2.40 -33.11
N GLU A 61 -0.81 -3.13 -33.90
CA GLU A 61 -1.08 -2.81 -35.29
C GLU A 61 -2.55 -2.40 -35.44
N GLU A 62 -2.76 -1.15 -35.85
CA GLU A 62 -4.09 -0.62 -36.15
C GLU A 62 -4.67 -1.30 -37.39
N SER A 63 -5.98 -1.49 -37.41
CA SER A 63 -6.61 -2.12 -38.57
C SER A 63 -6.54 -1.21 -39.79
N GLY A 64 -6.02 -1.71 -40.91
CA GLY A 64 -5.99 -0.99 -42.20
C GLY A 64 -7.36 -0.77 -42.86
N HIS A 65 -8.46 -1.19 -42.22
CA HIS A 65 -9.83 -1.07 -42.72
C HIS A 65 -10.75 -0.52 -41.62
N ALA A 66 -11.72 0.32 -41.97
CA ALA A 66 -12.67 0.92 -41.00
C ALA A 66 -13.43 -0.11 -40.13
N ASN A 67 -13.58 -1.35 -40.61
CA ASN A 67 -14.28 -2.44 -39.93
C ASN A 67 -13.35 -3.55 -39.40
N GLY A 68 -12.03 -3.40 -39.55
CA GLY A 68 -11.07 -4.36 -39.01
C GLY A 68 -10.95 -4.23 -37.49
N CYS A 69 -10.29 -5.22 -36.89
CA CYS A 69 -9.89 -5.15 -35.50
C CYS A 69 -8.36 -5.03 -35.39
N PRO A 70 -7.85 -4.26 -34.43
CA PRO A 70 -6.42 -4.14 -34.21
C PRO A 70 -5.81 -5.47 -33.75
N VAL A 71 -4.51 -5.62 -33.97
CA VAL A 71 -3.74 -6.81 -33.60
C VAL A 71 -2.67 -6.43 -32.58
N LEU A 72 -2.66 -7.11 -31.44
CA LEU A 72 -1.63 -6.94 -30.40
C LEU A 72 -0.73 -8.17 -30.36
N ARG A 73 0.58 -8.00 -30.44
CA ARG A 73 1.57 -9.09 -30.40
C ARG A 73 2.54 -8.89 -29.25
N VAL A 74 2.84 -9.96 -28.52
CA VAL A 74 3.95 -10.01 -27.55
C VAL A 74 4.93 -11.06 -28.04
N THR A 75 6.15 -10.66 -28.35
CA THR A 75 7.23 -11.54 -28.79
C THR A 75 8.34 -11.53 -27.75
N ASP A 76 8.74 -12.73 -27.30
CA ASP A 76 9.92 -12.94 -26.47
C ASP A 76 10.98 -13.74 -27.20
N THR A 77 12.24 -13.54 -26.82
CA THR A 77 13.37 -14.40 -27.22
C THR A 77 13.78 -15.32 -26.06
N GLY A 78 12.82 -15.84 -25.31
CA GLY A 78 13.03 -16.77 -24.20
C GLY A 78 13.39 -18.18 -24.67
N THR A 79 13.10 -19.18 -23.83
CA THR A 79 13.41 -20.58 -24.16
C THR A 79 12.62 -21.11 -25.36
N GLY A 80 11.43 -20.57 -25.62
CA GLY A 80 10.45 -21.17 -26.53
C GLY A 80 9.88 -22.46 -25.95
N MET A 81 9.03 -23.12 -26.74
CA MET A 81 8.37 -24.36 -26.36
C MET A 81 8.54 -25.44 -27.43
N ASP A 82 8.90 -26.65 -27.02
CA ASP A 82 8.79 -27.85 -27.83
C ASP A 82 7.38 -28.47 -27.68
N LYS A 83 7.11 -29.54 -28.45
CA LYS A 83 5.82 -30.23 -28.36
C LYS A 83 5.50 -30.72 -26.94
N TRP A 84 6.51 -31.17 -26.22
CA TRP A 84 6.38 -31.70 -24.86
C TRP A 84 5.93 -30.61 -23.87
N VAL A 85 6.52 -29.41 -23.95
CA VAL A 85 6.13 -28.26 -23.12
C VAL A 85 4.69 -27.83 -23.44
N ILE A 86 4.34 -27.78 -24.72
CA ILE A 86 3.00 -27.37 -25.17
C ILE A 86 1.92 -28.29 -24.59
N GLU A 87 2.07 -29.60 -24.76
CA GLU A 87 1.05 -30.59 -24.39
C GLU A 87 0.90 -30.77 -22.87
N ARG A 88 1.98 -30.62 -22.11
CA ARG A 88 2.01 -30.88 -20.66
C ARG A 88 1.75 -29.66 -19.79
N TRP A 89 2.13 -28.47 -20.26
CA TRP A 89 2.11 -27.25 -19.47
C TRP A 89 1.25 -26.17 -20.13
N PHE A 90 1.55 -25.76 -21.36
CA PHE A 90 0.87 -24.62 -21.99
C PHE A 90 -0.64 -24.84 -22.20
N LEU A 91 -1.03 -26.00 -22.72
CA LEU A 91 -2.44 -26.32 -22.98
C LEU A 91 -3.19 -26.88 -21.75
N LYS A 92 -2.51 -27.01 -20.59
CA LYS A 92 -3.10 -27.57 -19.37
C LYS A 92 -3.42 -26.46 -18.38
N VAL A 93 -4.70 -26.11 -18.29
CA VAL A 93 -5.19 -25.07 -17.36
C VAL A 93 -4.77 -25.38 -15.93
N GLY A 94 -4.22 -24.37 -15.24
CA GLY A 94 -3.83 -24.47 -13.84
C GLY A 94 -2.51 -25.23 -13.61
N ARG A 95 -1.77 -25.57 -14.67
CA ARG A 95 -0.43 -26.15 -14.56
C ARG A 95 0.63 -25.16 -15.01
N SER A 96 1.69 -25.04 -14.23
CA SER A 96 2.83 -24.19 -14.55
C SER A 96 4.09 -25.04 -14.68
N PHE A 97 4.90 -24.81 -15.71
CA PHE A 97 6.22 -25.44 -15.82
C PHE A 97 7.10 -25.11 -14.60
N TYR A 98 6.94 -23.93 -14.02
CA TYR A 98 7.72 -23.47 -12.87
C TYR A 98 7.34 -24.15 -11.54
N SER A 99 6.29 -24.98 -11.52
CA SER A 99 5.98 -25.89 -10.41
C SER A 99 6.37 -27.34 -10.68
N SER A 100 7.00 -27.63 -11.82
CA SER A 100 7.41 -28.97 -12.22
C SER A 100 8.63 -29.47 -11.46
N THR A 101 8.78 -30.80 -11.42
CA THR A 101 9.99 -31.46 -10.87
C THR A 101 11.23 -31.16 -11.71
N GLU A 102 11.05 -30.93 -13.00
CA GLU A 102 12.07 -30.60 -13.98
C GLU A 102 12.68 -29.25 -13.64
N PHE A 103 11.85 -28.20 -13.54
CA PHE A 103 12.31 -26.89 -13.15
C PHE A 103 12.94 -26.88 -11.75
N ALA A 104 12.40 -27.66 -10.80
CA ALA A 104 12.99 -27.78 -9.46
C ALA A 104 14.42 -28.34 -9.48
N ARG A 105 14.72 -29.28 -10.40
CA ARG A 105 16.08 -29.81 -10.61
C ARG A 105 17.00 -28.76 -11.21
N ASP A 106 16.57 -28.09 -12.28
CA ASP A 106 17.36 -27.04 -12.93
C ASP A 106 17.68 -25.92 -11.94
N ARG A 107 16.70 -25.57 -11.10
CA ARG A 107 16.85 -24.60 -10.03
C ARG A 107 17.91 -24.98 -8.99
N GLN A 108 18.04 -26.26 -8.65
CA GLN A 108 19.09 -26.72 -7.75
C GLN A 108 20.48 -26.43 -8.34
N GLU A 109 20.65 -26.64 -9.65
CA GLU A 109 21.90 -26.33 -10.34
C GLU A 109 22.14 -24.82 -10.45
N PHE A 110 21.09 -24.03 -10.75
CA PHE A 110 21.20 -22.57 -10.78
C PHE A 110 21.64 -21.98 -9.44
N ARG A 111 21.16 -22.55 -8.32
CA ARG A 111 21.56 -22.15 -6.97
C ARG A 111 23.03 -22.39 -6.71
N LYS A 112 23.58 -23.54 -7.13
CA LYS A 112 25.00 -23.87 -6.96
C LYS A 112 25.92 -22.88 -7.68
N LYS A 113 25.45 -22.25 -8.76
CA LYS A 113 26.20 -21.28 -9.56
C LYS A 113 25.79 -19.82 -9.32
N ALA A 114 24.92 -19.55 -8.34
CA ALA A 114 24.39 -18.21 -8.06
C ALA A 114 23.72 -17.52 -9.27
N VAL A 115 23.06 -18.29 -10.14
CA VAL A 115 22.30 -17.82 -11.31
C VAL A 115 20.80 -18.10 -11.21
N ASP A 116 20.34 -18.46 -10.01
CA ASP A 116 18.92 -18.72 -9.70
C ASP A 116 18.06 -17.46 -9.91
N PHE A 117 16.80 -17.68 -10.27
CA PHE A 117 15.79 -16.64 -10.41
C PHE A 117 14.47 -17.13 -9.81
N ALA A 118 13.54 -16.20 -9.59
CA ALA A 118 12.17 -16.54 -9.22
C ALA A 118 11.24 -16.21 -10.40
N PRO A 119 10.48 -17.19 -10.89
CA PRO A 119 9.40 -16.94 -11.82
C PRO A 119 8.34 -16.02 -11.17
N VAL A 120 7.86 -15.05 -11.93
CA VAL A 120 6.81 -14.12 -11.54
C VAL A 120 5.44 -14.80 -11.68
N SER A 121 5.28 -15.72 -12.64
CA SER A 121 4.05 -16.46 -12.90
C SER A 121 3.86 -17.66 -11.96
N GLU A 122 2.70 -17.77 -11.32
CA GLU A 122 2.44 -18.82 -10.31
C GLU A 122 1.36 -19.82 -10.72
N PHE A 123 0.22 -19.35 -11.22
CA PHE A 123 -1.02 -20.15 -11.25
C PHE A 123 -1.30 -20.93 -12.54
N GLY A 124 -0.56 -20.70 -13.63
CA GLY A 124 -0.80 -21.41 -14.91
C GLY A 124 -2.15 -21.13 -15.57
N ILE A 125 -2.78 -20.00 -15.23
CA ILE A 125 -4.04 -19.52 -15.84
C ILE A 125 -3.85 -18.24 -16.66
N GLY A 126 -2.66 -17.62 -16.58
CA GLY A 126 -2.39 -16.30 -17.17
C GLY A 126 -2.66 -16.23 -18.67
N PHE A 127 -2.35 -17.28 -19.44
CA PHE A 127 -2.65 -17.31 -20.88
C PHE A 127 -4.15 -17.19 -21.20
N LEU A 128 -5.03 -17.75 -20.36
CA LEU A 128 -6.48 -17.69 -20.61
C LEU A 128 -7.03 -16.28 -20.53
N SER A 129 -6.35 -15.38 -19.81
CA SER A 129 -6.74 -13.97 -19.75
C SER A 129 -6.68 -13.28 -21.12
N CYS A 130 -5.94 -13.82 -22.10
CA CYS A 130 -5.95 -13.33 -23.48
C CYS A 130 -7.35 -13.30 -24.11
N PHE A 131 -8.23 -14.24 -23.72
CA PHE A 131 -9.62 -14.28 -24.20
C PHE A 131 -10.52 -13.21 -23.58
N LEU A 132 -10.00 -12.37 -22.67
CA LEU A 132 -10.66 -11.12 -22.26
C LEU A 132 -10.56 -10.04 -23.34
N LEU A 133 -9.53 -10.12 -24.22
CA LEU A 133 -9.25 -9.12 -25.25
C LEU A 133 -9.51 -9.63 -26.67
N ALA A 134 -9.33 -10.92 -26.91
CA ALA A 134 -9.35 -11.51 -28.26
C ALA A 134 -10.26 -12.75 -28.35
N ASP A 135 -10.96 -12.91 -29.47
CA ASP A 135 -11.71 -14.13 -29.79
C ASP A 135 -10.82 -15.20 -30.44
N ARG A 136 -9.69 -14.78 -31.03
CA ARG A 136 -8.70 -15.65 -31.67
C ARG A 136 -7.31 -15.27 -31.19
N VAL A 137 -6.57 -16.28 -30.75
CA VAL A 137 -5.17 -16.16 -30.32
C VAL A 137 -4.32 -17.06 -31.18
N GLU A 138 -3.19 -16.54 -31.66
CA GLU A 138 -2.18 -17.33 -32.34
C GLU A 138 -0.90 -17.39 -31.52
N VAL A 139 -0.25 -18.55 -31.52
CA VAL A 139 1.02 -18.77 -30.82
C VAL A 139 2.03 -19.32 -31.81
N GLU A 140 3.08 -18.57 -32.08
CA GLU A 140 4.26 -19.06 -32.80
C GLU A 140 5.36 -19.34 -31.77
N THR A 141 5.94 -20.54 -31.77
CA THR A 141 6.99 -20.88 -30.80
C THR A 141 8.01 -21.83 -31.39
N ALA A 142 9.27 -21.66 -30.99
CA ALA A 142 10.35 -22.58 -31.30
C ALA A 142 11.45 -22.48 -30.25
N MET A 143 12.07 -23.61 -29.94
CA MET A 143 13.14 -23.67 -28.94
C MET A 143 14.32 -22.78 -29.33
N TRP A 144 14.81 -21.96 -28.39
CA TRP A 144 16.09 -21.26 -28.55
C TRP A 144 17.22 -22.28 -28.73
N GLU A 145 17.20 -23.37 -27.96
CA GLU A 145 18.12 -24.49 -28.07
C GLU A 145 17.34 -25.82 -27.98
N PRO A 146 17.49 -26.74 -28.95
CA PRO A 146 16.69 -27.96 -29.04
C PRO A 146 17.19 -29.04 -28.06
N VAL A 147 17.04 -28.81 -26.75
CA VAL A 147 17.52 -29.71 -25.68
C VAL A 147 16.96 -31.15 -25.75
N ARG A 148 15.81 -31.34 -26.42
CA ARG A 148 15.20 -32.66 -26.69
C ARG A 148 15.28 -33.09 -28.16
N GLY A 149 16.10 -32.41 -28.97
CA GLY A 149 16.21 -32.65 -30.41
C GLY A 149 15.07 -32.05 -31.25
N ASP A 150 14.15 -31.31 -30.65
CA ASP A 150 13.02 -30.69 -31.37
C ASP A 150 13.44 -29.37 -32.04
N THR A 151 13.58 -29.41 -33.36
CA THR A 151 13.97 -28.26 -34.19
C THR A 151 12.80 -27.63 -34.94
N ARG A 152 11.55 -27.96 -34.60
CA ARG A 152 10.37 -27.48 -35.32
C ARG A 152 9.91 -26.11 -34.80
N LYS A 153 9.42 -25.27 -35.71
CA LYS A 153 8.58 -24.12 -35.37
C LYS A 153 7.13 -24.57 -35.36
N ARG A 154 6.39 -24.17 -34.34
CA ARG A 154 4.97 -24.47 -34.19
C ARG A 154 4.15 -23.21 -34.26
N HIS A 155 3.02 -23.30 -34.96
CA HIS A 155 1.99 -22.27 -35.03
C HIS A 155 0.68 -22.88 -34.54
N LEU A 156 0.17 -22.35 -33.43
CA LEU A 156 -1.10 -22.75 -32.86
C LEU A 156 -2.13 -21.66 -33.14
N GLU A 157 -3.29 -22.02 -33.67
CA GLU A 157 -4.47 -21.15 -33.75
C GLU A 157 -5.50 -21.63 -32.73
N ILE A 158 -5.94 -20.74 -31.85
CA ILE A 158 -6.86 -21.03 -30.75
C ILE A 158 -8.05 -20.06 -30.83
N ASP A 159 -9.22 -20.60 -31.19
CA ASP A 159 -10.45 -19.83 -31.33
C ASP A 159 -11.23 -19.81 -30.00
N GLY A 160 -10.91 -18.96 -29.04
CA GLY A 160 -11.60 -18.94 -27.75
C GLY A 160 -11.17 -20.04 -26.77
N PRO A 161 -11.59 -19.96 -25.49
CA PRO A 161 -11.03 -20.75 -24.38
C PRO A 161 -11.40 -22.24 -24.39
N THR A 162 -12.47 -22.63 -25.11
CA THR A 162 -13.03 -23.99 -25.11
C THR A 162 -13.18 -24.60 -26.50
N ARG A 163 -12.65 -23.96 -27.55
CA ARG A 163 -12.78 -24.46 -28.92
C ARG A 163 -11.51 -25.20 -29.39
N LEU A 164 -11.58 -25.65 -30.65
CA LEU A 164 -10.53 -26.38 -31.36
C LEU A 164 -9.21 -25.61 -31.38
N ILE A 165 -8.13 -26.32 -31.04
CA ILE A 165 -6.74 -25.86 -31.21
C ILE A 165 -6.21 -26.48 -32.49
N ARG A 166 -5.76 -25.66 -33.45
CA ARG A 166 -5.09 -26.13 -34.66
C ARG A 166 -3.59 -25.95 -34.50
N ILE A 167 -2.81 -27.01 -34.70
CA ILE A 167 -1.36 -26.96 -34.60
C ILE A 167 -0.76 -27.24 -35.99
N ARG A 168 0.10 -26.34 -36.46
CA ARG A 168 0.92 -26.51 -37.66
C ARG A 168 2.38 -26.54 -37.26
N GLU A 169 3.15 -27.44 -37.87
CA GLU A 169 4.59 -27.57 -37.62
C GLU A 169 5.38 -27.36 -38.91
N THR A 170 6.36 -26.47 -38.88
CA THR A 170 7.27 -26.22 -40.01
C THR A 170 8.74 -26.43 -39.59
N PRO A 171 9.66 -26.69 -40.52
CA PRO A 171 11.10 -26.59 -40.25
C PRO A 171 11.46 -25.20 -39.71
N ASN A 172 12.48 -25.12 -38.85
CA ASN A 172 12.98 -23.86 -38.27
C ASN A 172 14.52 -23.81 -38.37
N GLU A 173 15.00 -23.52 -39.57
CA GLU A 173 16.41 -23.65 -39.94
C GLU A 173 17.04 -22.30 -40.30
N GLY A 174 18.37 -22.27 -40.38
CA GLY A 174 19.12 -21.08 -40.79
C GLY A 174 19.38 -20.06 -39.67
N ILE A 175 20.06 -18.97 -40.05
CA ILE A 175 20.49 -17.91 -39.12
C ILE A 175 19.29 -17.12 -38.60
N SER A 176 18.29 -16.89 -39.45
CA SER A 176 17.05 -16.17 -39.15
C SER A 176 15.96 -17.05 -38.55
N ARG A 177 16.30 -18.24 -38.04
CA ARG A 177 15.34 -19.14 -37.40
C ARG A 177 14.67 -18.44 -36.21
N PHE A 178 13.40 -18.76 -35.99
CA PHE A 178 12.63 -18.24 -34.86
C PHE A 178 13.14 -18.82 -33.54
N ARG A 179 13.20 -18.01 -32.48
CA ARG A 179 13.64 -18.41 -31.13
C ARG A 179 12.79 -17.72 -30.09
N GLY A 180 12.17 -18.47 -29.20
CA GLY A 180 11.26 -17.94 -28.18
C GLY A 180 9.80 -18.15 -28.59
N THR A 181 8.94 -17.21 -28.19
CA THR A 181 7.49 -17.29 -28.42
C THR A 181 6.94 -15.95 -28.88
N ARG A 182 5.99 -15.98 -29.82
CA ARG A 182 5.16 -14.85 -30.20
C ARG A 182 3.70 -15.22 -29.98
N ILE A 183 3.00 -14.39 -29.23
CA ILE A 183 1.56 -14.50 -29.02
C ILE A 183 0.88 -13.32 -29.72
N THR A 184 -0.04 -13.62 -30.62
CA THR A 184 -0.81 -12.65 -31.41
C THR A 184 -2.26 -12.69 -30.98
N LEU A 185 -2.78 -11.56 -30.51
CA LEU A 185 -4.15 -11.34 -30.10
C LEU A 185 -4.88 -10.59 -31.22
N HIS A 186 -5.86 -11.24 -31.83
CA HIS A 186 -6.81 -10.58 -32.73
C HIS A 186 -7.89 -9.94 -31.87
N LEU A 187 -7.73 -8.65 -31.56
CA LEU A 187 -8.59 -7.96 -30.59
C LEU A 187 -10.04 -8.00 -31.08
N SER A 188 -11.00 -8.21 -30.18
CA SER A 188 -12.41 -8.35 -30.55
C SER A 188 -13.19 -7.07 -30.29
N ARG A 189 -14.15 -6.76 -31.17
CA ARG A 189 -15.18 -5.73 -30.90
C ARG A 189 -16.21 -6.29 -29.90
N GLY A 190 -15.83 -6.31 -28.63
CA GLY A 190 -16.68 -6.44 -27.44
C GLY A 190 -17.84 -7.44 -27.49
N ARG A 191 -17.64 -8.66 -26.95
CA ARG A 191 -18.76 -9.54 -26.56
C ARG A 191 -18.91 -9.79 -25.06
N ARG A 192 -18.13 -9.16 -24.18
CA ARG A 192 -18.35 -9.26 -22.73
C ARG A 192 -18.23 -7.90 -22.05
N LYS A 193 -19.39 -7.35 -21.68
CA LYS A 193 -19.54 -6.22 -20.76
C LYS A 193 -18.90 -6.59 -19.43
N VAL A 194 -17.75 -5.99 -19.13
CA VAL A 194 -17.20 -5.95 -17.77
C VAL A 194 -16.96 -4.47 -17.47
N ALA A 195 -17.75 -3.94 -16.52
CA ALA A 195 -17.79 -2.55 -16.04
C ALA A 195 -18.50 -1.51 -16.94
N LYS A 196 -19.12 -0.51 -16.29
CA LYS A 196 -19.92 0.57 -16.89
C LYS A 196 -19.09 1.73 -17.48
N ASP A 197 -17.76 1.70 -17.35
CA ASP A 197 -16.85 2.81 -17.68
C ASP A 197 -15.85 2.52 -18.82
N SER A 198 -15.89 1.34 -19.46
CA SER A 198 -15.01 1.05 -20.61
C SER A 198 -15.62 1.61 -21.90
N SER A 199 -14.80 2.34 -22.67
CA SER A 199 -15.07 2.75 -24.05
C SER A 199 -15.65 1.59 -24.88
N GLU A 200 -16.63 1.87 -25.76
CA GLU A 200 -17.26 0.86 -26.62
C GLU A 200 -16.25 0.33 -27.67
N GLY A 201 -15.38 -0.62 -27.31
CA GLY A 201 -14.41 -1.22 -28.24
C GLY A 201 -13.26 -1.99 -27.59
N PRO A 202 -12.39 -2.62 -28.41
CA PRO A 202 -11.09 -3.12 -27.94
C PRO A 202 -10.22 -1.96 -27.44
N PRO A 203 -9.24 -2.23 -26.55
CA PRO A 203 -8.38 -1.17 -26.04
C PRO A 203 -7.53 -0.58 -27.16
N ASN A 204 -7.42 0.75 -27.18
CA ASN A 204 -6.58 1.46 -28.14
C ASN A 204 -5.09 1.46 -27.72
N TRP A 205 -4.20 1.88 -28.61
CA TRP A 205 -2.76 1.96 -28.34
C TRP A 205 -2.43 2.74 -27.07
N HIS A 206 -3.07 3.90 -26.85
CA HIS A 206 -2.78 4.76 -25.71
C HIS A 206 -3.16 4.11 -24.37
N GLU A 207 -4.26 3.36 -24.34
CA GLU A 207 -4.67 2.56 -23.18
C GLU A 207 -3.67 1.45 -22.88
N VAL A 208 -3.20 0.73 -23.91
CA VAL A 208 -2.17 -0.32 -23.79
C VAL A 208 -0.85 0.27 -23.28
N GLN A 209 -0.38 1.35 -23.90
CA GLN A 209 0.86 2.03 -23.57
C GLN A 209 0.84 2.55 -22.12
N ARG A 210 -0.24 3.23 -21.72
CA ARG A 210 -0.42 3.74 -20.35
C ARG A 210 -0.44 2.60 -19.33
N TYR A 211 -1.13 1.50 -19.64
CA TYR A 211 -1.19 0.34 -18.77
C TYR A 211 0.18 -0.32 -18.58
N LEU A 212 0.94 -0.50 -19.66
CA LEU A 212 2.29 -1.05 -19.60
C LEU A 212 3.23 -0.14 -18.79
N ARG A 213 3.20 1.18 -19.01
CA ARG A 213 4.02 2.15 -18.26
C ARG A 213 3.70 2.16 -16.77
N LYS A 214 2.44 1.98 -16.38
CA LYS A 214 2.02 1.93 -14.97
C LYS A 214 2.33 0.59 -14.30
N THR A 215 2.38 -0.49 -15.07
CA THR A 215 2.45 -1.86 -14.56
C THR A 215 3.87 -2.43 -14.62
N CYS A 216 4.62 -2.18 -15.69
CA CYS A 216 5.95 -2.73 -15.92
C CYS A 216 7.01 -1.68 -15.56
N LEU A 217 7.26 -1.51 -14.26
CA LEU A 217 8.11 -0.41 -13.79
C LEU A 217 9.58 -0.83 -13.70
N ALA A 218 9.89 -1.96 -13.07
CA ALA A 218 11.27 -2.43 -12.85
C ALA A 218 11.47 -3.86 -13.36
N VAL A 219 10.81 -4.21 -14.46
CA VAL A 219 10.96 -5.50 -15.14
C VAL A 219 12.42 -5.64 -15.61
N PRO A 220 13.08 -6.80 -15.45
CA PRO A 220 14.52 -6.93 -15.73
C PRO A 220 14.92 -6.61 -17.18
N TYR A 221 13.99 -6.70 -18.13
CA TYR A 221 14.23 -6.48 -19.56
C TYR A 221 13.56 -5.19 -20.03
N ARG A 222 14.22 -4.47 -20.96
CA ARG A 222 13.57 -3.38 -21.72
C ARG A 222 12.40 -3.96 -22.50
N LEU A 223 11.28 -3.24 -22.48
CA LEU A 223 10.15 -3.51 -23.35
C LEU A 223 10.20 -2.60 -24.56
N ASN A 224 10.31 -3.19 -25.75
CA ASN A 224 10.22 -2.44 -27.01
C ASN A 224 8.76 -2.35 -27.44
N LEU A 225 8.25 -1.14 -27.57
CA LEU A 225 6.86 -0.84 -27.92
C LEU A 225 6.80 -0.38 -29.36
N GLU A 226 6.16 -1.15 -30.23
CA GLU A 226 5.99 -0.81 -31.65
C GLU A 226 4.51 -0.53 -31.93
N HIS A 227 4.22 0.62 -32.53
CA HIS A 227 2.87 1.00 -32.92
C HIS A 227 2.80 1.27 -34.41
N THR A 228 2.00 0.49 -35.11
CA THR A 228 1.84 0.56 -36.57
C THR A 228 0.48 1.15 -36.93
N LEU A 229 0.48 2.31 -37.60
CA LEU A 229 -0.72 2.97 -38.12
C LEU A 229 -0.50 3.37 -39.58
N GLY A 230 -1.40 2.94 -40.47
CA GLY A 230 -1.33 3.29 -41.90
C GLY A 230 -0.04 2.83 -42.59
N GLY A 231 0.58 1.75 -42.10
CA GLY A 231 1.86 1.23 -42.61
C GLY A 231 3.11 1.93 -42.05
N SER A 232 2.97 3.01 -41.28
CA SER A 232 4.08 3.63 -40.55
C SER A 232 4.20 3.04 -39.15
N THR A 233 5.42 2.77 -38.68
CA THR A 233 5.67 2.20 -37.34
C THR A 233 6.49 3.17 -36.49
N THR A 234 5.96 3.51 -35.32
CA THR A 234 6.67 4.27 -34.27
C THR A 234 7.18 3.31 -33.21
N ILE A 235 8.40 3.53 -32.71
CA ILE A 235 9.05 2.70 -31.70
C ILE A 235 9.31 3.54 -30.45
N GLU A 236 8.92 3.00 -29.29
CA GLU A 236 9.22 3.55 -27.97
C GLU A 236 9.77 2.44 -27.05
N THR A 237 10.32 2.82 -25.90
CA THR A 237 10.81 1.87 -24.91
C THR A 237 10.20 2.11 -23.53
N ILE A 238 10.14 1.03 -22.75
CA ILE A 238 9.99 1.07 -21.29
C ILE A 238 11.22 0.40 -20.71
N ASP A 239 12.07 1.20 -20.07
CA ASP A 239 13.26 0.76 -19.36
C ASP A 239 12.95 0.55 -17.87
N PRO A 240 13.63 -0.38 -17.18
CA PRO A 240 13.46 -0.56 -15.74
C PRO A 240 13.83 0.72 -14.98
N ILE A 241 12.91 1.19 -14.14
CA ILE A 241 13.16 2.32 -13.25
C ILE A 241 14.05 1.90 -12.07
N PRO A 242 14.88 2.82 -11.54
CA PRO A 242 15.52 2.59 -10.24
C PRO A 242 14.48 2.50 -9.13
N LEU A 243 14.81 1.80 -8.03
CA LEU A 243 13.97 1.78 -6.83
C LEU A 243 14.16 3.07 -6.01
N ARG A 244 13.88 4.20 -6.65
CA ARG A 244 14.06 5.55 -6.10
C ARG A 244 12.80 6.36 -6.36
N VAL A 245 12.37 7.11 -5.36
CA VAL A 245 11.25 8.04 -5.48
C VAL A 245 11.76 9.31 -6.17
N GLU A 246 11.01 9.82 -7.13
CA GLU A 246 11.33 11.08 -7.80
C GLU A 246 10.27 12.14 -7.51
N PHE A 247 10.72 13.35 -7.21
CA PHE A 247 9.86 14.53 -7.07
C PHE A 247 10.22 15.55 -8.14
N PRO A 248 9.25 16.32 -8.67
CA PRO A 248 9.55 17.38 -9.62
C PRO A 248 10.33 18.53 -8.93
N PRO A 249 11.25 19.21 -9.63
CA PRO A 249 11.81 20.47 -9.15
C PRO A 249 10.69 21.51 -8.89
N PRO A 250 10.82 22.38 -7.86
CA PRO A 250 11.92 22.51 -6.89
C PRO A 250 11.77 21.62 -5.64
N TYR A 251 10.81 20.70 -5.62
CA TYR A 251 10.54 19.84 -4.45
C TYR A 251 11.63 18.79 -4.22
N SER A 252 12.27 18.30 -5.29
CA SER A 252 13.37 17.33 -5.21
C SER A 252 14.57 17.79 -4.38
N GLU A 253 14.85 19.10 -4.33
CA GLU A 253 16.03 19.64 -3.63
C GLU A 253 15.97 19.51 -2.10
N LYS A 254 14.76 19.38 -1.54
CA LYS A 254 14.55 19.22 -0.10
C LYS A 254 13.85 17.91 0.24
N ALA A 255 13.76 17.00 -0.71
CA ALA A 255 13.26 15.66 -0.47
C ALA A 255 14.20 14.91 0.47
N ILE A 256 13.62 14.23 1.45
CA ILE A 256 14.32 13.30 2.33
C ILE A 256 14.08 11.91 1.77
N HIS A 257 15.15 11.23 1.41
CA HIS A 257 15.14 9.87 0.87
C HIS A 257 15.57 8.89 1.94
N ILE A 258 14.76 7.87 2.17
CA ILE A 258 14.93 6.89 3.23
C ILE A 258 15.04 5.50 2.59
N PRO A 259 16.21 4.85 2.71
CA PRO A 259 16.37 3.49 2.20
C PRO A 259 15.52 2.52 3.02
N ILE A 260 14.83 1.63 2.32
CA ILE A 260 14.10 0.51 2.90
C ILE A 260 14.84 -0.77 2.55
N SER A 261 15.30 -1.51 3.55
CA SER A 261 15.81 -2.87 3.40
C SER A 261 15.44 -3.74 4.61
N ASN A 262 14.75 -4.85 4.38
CA ASN A 262 14.50 -5.88 5.39
C ASN A 262 14.62 -7.26 4.72
N GLU A 263 15.71 -7.95 5.04
CA GLU A 263 16.04 -9.25 4.45
C GLU A 263 15.07 -10.36 4.88
N GLU A 264 14.53 -10.32 6.11
CA GLU A 264 13.61 -11.34 6.61
C GLU A 264 12.25 -11.28 5.90
N LEU A 265 11.78 -10.07 5.60
CA LEU A 265 10.55 -9.85 4.84
C LEU A 265 10.76 -9.87 3.34
N GLY A 266 12.01 -9.77 2.88
CA GLY A 266 12.35 -9.63 1.47
C GLY A 266 11.77 -8.35 0.90
N ILE A 267 12.07 -7.21 1.49
CA ILE A 267 11.72 -5.90 0.94
C ILE A 267 12.96 -5.05 0.77
N VAL A 268 13.06 -4.37 -0.39
CA VAL A 268 14.14 -3.42 -0.69
C VAL A 268 13.60 -2.25 -1.50
N GLY A 269 14.10 -1.04 -1.27
CA GLY A 269 13.75 0.13 -2.07
C GLY A 269 13.90 1.42 -1.29
N GLU A 270 12.96 2.34 -1.48
CA GLU A 270 13.03 3.68 -0.91
C GLU A 270 11.64 4.21 -0.56
N VAL A 271 11.59 4.99 0.52
CA VAL A 271 10.50 5.89 0.84
C VAL A 271 11.06 7.31 0.86
N ALA A 272 10.31 8.27 0.33
CA ALA A 272 10.75 9.65 0.37
C ALA A 272 9.60 10.61 0.64
N PHE A 273 9.91 11.78 1.16
CA PHE A 273 8.93 12.84 1.35
C PHE A 273 9.60 14.22 1.36
N VAL A 274 8.78 15.24 1.19
CA VAL A 274 9.18 16.64 1.28
C VAL A 274 8.60 17.23 2.56
N PRO A 275 9.43 17.77 3.48
CA PRO A 275 8.95 18.37 4.73
C PRO A 275 7.88 19.44 4.50
N ALA A 276 6.78 19.36 5.26
CA ALA A 276 5.65 20.30 5.15
C ALA A 276 6.06 21.78 5.27
N PRO A 277 6.97 22.19 6.18
CA PRO A 277 7.39 23.60 6.26
C PRO A 277 7.99 24.13 4.95
N TYR A 278 8.72 23.29 4.21
CA TYR A 278 9.29 23.68 2.92
C TYR A 278 8.22 23.72 1.83
N SER A 279 7.39 22.69 1.73
CA SER A 279 6.31 22.61 0.73
C SER A 279 5.37 23.81 0.83
N LYS A 280 4.91 24.14 2.05
CA LYS A 280 4.01 25.28 2.29
C LYS A 280 4.64 26.62 1.96
N ARG A 281 5.95 26.79 2.22
CA ARG A 281 6.67 28.01 1.88
C ARG A 281 6.74 28.20 0.37
N LEU A 282 7.14 27.17 -0.37
CA LEU A 282 7.19 27.20 -1.83
C LEU A 282 5.81 27.46 -2.43
N GLN A 283 4.78 26.74 -1.98
CA GLN A 283 3.41 26.94 -2.46
C GLN A 283 2.94 28.38 -2.24
N LYS A 284 3.30 28.99 -1.11
CA LYS A 284 2.99 30.40 -0.83
C LYS A 284 3.76 31.36 -1.76
N GLU A 285 5.04 31.11 -2.01
CA GLU A 285 5.86 31.90 -2.96
C GLU A 285 5.30 31.79 -4.38
N MET A 286 5.00 30.57 -4.84
CA MET A 286 4.39 30.31 -6.14
C MET A 286 3.02 30.98 -6.28
N MET A 287 2.19 30.94 -5.24
CA MET A 287 0.87 31.60 -5.22
C MET A 287 0.99 33.13 -5.32
N GLN A 288 2.06 33.72 -4.78
CA GLN A 288 2.34 35.15 -4.90
C GLN A 288 2.79 35.54 -6.31
N GLU A 289 3.56 34.67 -6.99
CA GLU A 289 3.99 34.88 -8.37
C GLU A 289 2.85 34.66 -9.37
N SER A 290 2.08 33.58 -9.22
CA SER A 290 0.89 33.31 -10.00
C SER A 290 -0.12 32.49 -9.19
N PRO A 291 -1.35 33.00 -8.99
CA PRO A 291 -2.40 32.25 -8.29
C PRO A 291 -2.95 31.07 -9.10
N THR A 292 -2.59 30.96 -10.38
CA THR A 292 -2.99 29.88 -11.27
C THR A 292 -1.78 29.23 -11.92
N SER A 293 -1.70 27.92 -11.80
CA SER A 293 -0.72 27.09 -12.53
C SER A 293 -1.46 26.14 -13.46
N VAL A 294 -0.86 25.89 -14.64
CA VAL A 294 -1.30 24.83 -15.53
C VAL A 294 -0.66 23.53 -15.02
N SER A 295 -1.48 22.64 -14.45
CA SER A 295 -1.05 21.30 -14.10
C SER A 295 -1.10 20.43 -15.37
N GLU A 296 0.06 20.07 -15.94
CA GLU A 296 0.15 18.98 -16.90
C GLU A 296 -0.17 17.64 -16.20
N SER A 297 -1.46 17.32 -16.07
CA SER A 297 -2.03 16.00 -15.71
C SER A 297 -1.48 15.26 -14.46
N GLU A 298 -2.41 14.95 -13.54
CA GLU A 298 -2.43 13.76 -12.64
C GLU A 298 -1.24 13.47 -11.70
N ARG A 299 -0.13 14.22 -11.73
CA ARG A 299 0.94 14.13 -10.72
C ARG A 299 0.65 15.03 -9.53
N ASN A 300 -0.54 14.91 -8.96
CA ASN A 300 -0.70 15.35 -7.57
C ASN A 300 0.07 14.33 -6.72
N SER A 301 1.02 14.85 -5.93
CA SER A 301 1.67 14.23 -4.78
C SER A 301 1.39 12.73 -4.54
N SER A 302 2.45 11.92 -4.49
CA SER A 302 2.46 10.52 -3.97
C SER A 302 2.33 9.33 -4.90
N ASP A 303 3.17 9.29 -5.93
CA ASP A 303 3.49 8.03 -6.61
C ASP A 303 4.11 7.02 -5.62
N SER A 304 3.41 5.89 -5.48
CA SER A 304 3.83 4.78 -4.63
C SER A 304 3.66 3.46 -5.37
N PHE A 305 4.74 2.68 -5.43
CA PHE A 305 4.82 1.46 -6.23
C PHE A 305 5.42 0.32 -5.41
N LEU A 306 4.59 -0.67 -5.09
CA LEU A 306 5.01 -1.95 -4.58
C LEU A 306 5.24 -2.89 -5.76
N LEU A 307 6.47 -3.39 -5.91
CA LEU A 307 6.90 -4.16 -7.06
C LEU A 307 7.06 -5.64 -6.71
N ARG A 308 6.57 -6.51 -7.58
CA ARG A 308 6.79 -7.97 -7.52
C ARG A 308 7.36 -8.45 -8.85
N GLY A 309 8.63 -8.82 -8.86
CA GLY A 309 9.32 -9.19 -10.11
C GLY A 309 9.38 -8.06 -11.15
N GLY A 310 9.41 -6.81 -10.68
CA GLY A 310 9.40 -5.62 -11.52
C GLY A 310 8.02 -5.10 -11.92
N PHE A 311 6.96 -5.85 -11.60
CA PHE A 311 5.59 -5.43 -11.89
C PHE A 311 4.97 -4.72 -10.69
N ASN A 312 4.31 -3.59 -10.94
CA ASN A 312 3.51 -2.88 -9.95
C ASN A 312 2.29 -3.71 -9.54
N VAL A 313 2.18 -3.98 -8.24
CA VAL A 313 1.08 -4.73 -7.62
C VAL A 313 0.27 -3.91 -6.63
N GLY A 314 0.51 -2.59 -6.54
CA GLY A 314 -0.22 -1.67 -5.67
C GLY A 314 0.66 -0.59 -5.07
N SER A 315 0.12 0.22 -4.17
CA SER A 315 0.88 1.19 -3.38
C SER A 315 1.74 0.51 -2.32
N VAL A 316 2.83 1.15 -1.93
CA VAL A 316 3.62 0.72 -0.77
C VAL A 316 2.84 1.09 0.51
N PRO A 317 2.43 0.10 1.33
CA PRO A 317 1.73 0.40 2.56
C PRO A 317 2.68 1.02 3.59
N GLY A 318 2.13 1.82 4.51
CA GLY A 318 2.88 2.36 5.64
C GLY A 318 3.85 3.51 5.33
N ILE A 319 3.84 4.06 4.11
CA ILE A 319 4.59 5.28 3.78
C ILE A 319 4.13 6.50 4.61
N PRO A 320 4.98 7.53 4.80
CA PRO A 320 4.54 8.77 5.43
C PRO A 320 3.49 9.44 4.55
N TYR A 321 2.51 10.05 5.18
CA TYR A 321 1.55 10.94 4.54
C TYR A 321 1.76 12.36 5.06
N ILE A 322 1.98 13.31 4.15
CA ILE A 322 2.09 14.73 4.47
C ILE A 322 0.82 15.43 4.00
N TYR A 323 0.09 16.07 4.92
CA TYR A 323 -1.10 16.83 4.55
C TYR A 323 -0.73 17.97 3.61
N ASP A 324 -1.35 18.01 2.43
CA ASP A 324 -1.10 19.01 1.38
C ASP A 324 0.38 19.08 0.93
N GLY A 325 1.09 17.96 1.01
CA GLY A 325 2.51 17.83 0.69
C GLY A 325 2.84 16.61 -0.18
N PHE A 326 4.14 16.35 -0.35
CA PHE A 326 4.65 15.26 -1.19
C PHE A 326 5.26 14.16 -0.33
N SER A 327 4.84 12.92 -0.56
CA SER A 327 5.49 11.70 -0.06
C SER A 327 5.43 10.65 -1.16
N GLY A 328 6.15 9.54 -1.05
CA GLY A 328 6.13 8.47 -2.05
C GLY A 328 6.94 7.26 -1.59
N GLY A 329 6.85 6.17 -2.34
CA GLY A 329 7.63 4.98 -2.03
C GLY A 329 7.74 4.02 -3.19
N VAL A 330 8.93 3.48 -3.43
CA VAL A 330 9.17 2.44 -4.44
C VAL A 330 9.83 1.28 -3.72
N VAL A 331 9.07 0.21 -3.44
CA VAL A 331 9.55 -0.95 -2.69
C VAL A 331 9.36 -2.21 -3.51
N SER A 332 10.41 -2.99 -3.69
CA SER A 332 10.42 -4.27 -4.38
C SER A 332 10.39 -5.42 -3.38
N LEU A 333 9.55 -6.41 -3.67
CA LEU A 333 9.50 -7.68 -2.97
C LEU A 333 10.61 -8.58 -3.52
N GLU A 334 11.56 -8.94 -2.67
CA GLU A 334 12.63 -9.88 -2.98
C GLU A 334 12.19 -11.31 -2.70
N TRP A 335 12.38 -12.17 -3.70
CA TRP A 335 12.12 -13.60 -3.59
C TRP A 335 13.19 -14.35 -2.79
N LYS A 336 14.36 -13.75 -2.55
CA LYS A 336 15.50 -14.42 -1.89
C LYS A 336 15.29 -14.66 -0.40
N ALA A 337 14.42 -13.85 0.23
CA ALA A 337 14.09 -13.93 1.64
C ALA A 337 13.30 -15.19 2.02
N SER A 338 12.53 -15.75 1.09
CA SER A 338 11.74 -16.95 1.36
C SER A 338 12.58 -18.22 1.21
N GLU A 339 12.36 -19.21 2.09
CA GLU A 339 13.07 -20.50 2.03
C GLU A 339 12.87 -21.22 0.70
N ASN A 340 11.65 -21.14 0.15
CA ASN A 340 11.30 -21.70 -1.15
C ASN A 340 11.79 -20.82 -2.33
N ARG A 341 12.39 -19.66 -2.02
CA ARG A 341 12.88 -18.66 -2.95
C ARG A 341 11.81 -18.17 -3.94
N ARG A 342 10.55 -18.07 -3.51
CA ARG A 342 9.46 -17.49 -4.31
C ARG A 342 9.14 -16.09 -3.81
N TYR A 343 8.56 -15.28 -4.69
CA TYR A 343 7.97 -14.02 -4.27
C TYR A 343 6.83 -14.26 -3.28
N LEU A 344 6.55 -13.27 -2.44
CA LEU A 344 5.34 -13.26 -1.62
C LEU A 344 4.10 -13.35 -2.51
N ALA A 345 3.13 -14.14 -2.05
CA ALA A 345 1.89 -14.36 -2.78
C ALA A 345 1.05 -13.07 -2.85
N THR A 346 0.42 -12.86 -4.00
CA THR A 346 -0.58 -11.81 -4.22
C THR A 346 -1.98 -12.38 -4.15
N ASP A 347 -2.99 -11.52 -4.16
CA ASP A 347 -4.34 -11.92 -4.55
C ASP A 347 -4.37 -12.50 -5.99
N LEU A 348 -5.46 -13.19 -6.34
CA LEU A 348 -5.62 -13.81 -7.66
C LEU A 348 -5.60 -12.78 -8.82
N GLY A 349 -6.06 -11.55 -8.55
CA GLY A 349 -6.01 -10.44 -9.50
C GLY A 349 -4.63 -9.79 -9.64
N ARG A 350 -3.70 -10.12 -8.74
CA ARG A 350 -2.37 -9.51 -8.58
C ARG A 350 -2.43 -7.98 -8.49
N THR A 351 -3.41 -7.50 -7.72
CA THR A 351 -3.68 -6.08 -7.43
C THR A 351 -3.44 -5.73 -5.96
N GLY A 352 -3.07 -6.73 -5.15
CA GLY A 352 -2.67 -6.55 -3.76
C GLY A 352 -1.87 -7.73 -3.22
N ILE A 353 -1.26 -7.54 -2.06
CA ILE A 353 -0.45 -8.54 -1.36
C ILE A 353 -1.17 -9.13 -0.15
N VAL A 354 -0.92 -10.40 0.17
CA VAL A 354 -1.58 -11.07 1.30
C VAL A 354 -1.09 -10.53 2.66
N ARG A 355 0.18 -10.14 2.77
CA ARG A 355 0.81 -9.61 4.01
C ARG A 355 0.84 -8.06 4.05
N HIS A 356 -0.21 -7.41 3.56
CA HIS A 356 -0.28 -5.95 3.42
C HIS A 356 0.02 -5.20 4.74
N ASN A 357 -0.62 -5.59 5.84
CA ASN A 357 -0.47 -4.95 7.15
C ASN A 357 0.95 -5.09 7.73
N GLU A 358 1.55 -6.26 7.55
CA GLU A 358 2.88 -6.55 8.09
C GLU A 358 3.97 -5.80 7.33
N ILE A 359 3.89 -5.78 5.99
CA ILE A 359 4.80 -4.99 5.17
C ILE A 359 4.67 -3.52 5.54
N GLY A 360 3.45 -2.99 5.66
CA GLY A 360 3.27 -1.59 6.00
C GLY A 360 3.71 -1.22 7.40
N SER A 361 3.53 -2.11 8.39
CA SER A 361 4.04 -1.87 9.75
C SER A 361 5.57 -1.82 9.77
N ASN A 362 6.24 -2.68 9.00
CA ASN A 362 7.70 -2.68 8.89
C ASN A 362 8.23 -1.47 8.12
N VAL A 363 7.63 -1.12 6.98
CA VAL A 363 7.97 0.10 6.24
C VAL A 363 7.82 1.32 7.15
N ALA A 364 6.70 1.42 7.88
CA ALA A 364 6.45 2.48 8.85
C ALA A 364 7.53 2.57 9.92
N GLN A 365 7.81 1.43 10.58
CA GLN A 365 8.83 1.35 11.61
C GLN A 365 10.22 1.76 11.10
N MET A 366 10.59 1.35 9.88
CA MET A 366 11.90 1.64 9.30
C MET A 366 12.10 3.12 9.03
N TRP A 367 11.13 3.80 8.41
CA TRP A 367 11.29 5.24 8.17
C TRP A 367 11.13 6.06 9.44
N VAL A 368 10.31 5.65 10.41
CA VAL A 368 10.23 6.34 11.72
C VAL A 368 11.56 6.19 12.47
N ARG A 369 12.15 4.98 12.52
CA ARG A 369 13.50 4.77 13.09
C ARG A 369 14.53 5.65 12.42
N PHE A 370 14.55 5.67 11.09
CA PHE A 370 15.47 6.53 10.32
C PHE A 370 15.35 8.00 10.76
N LEU A 371 14.13 8.52 10.90
CA LEU A 371 13.92 9.91 11.32
C LEU A 371 14.43 10.17 12.74
N ILE A 372 14.22 9.23 13.66
CA ILE A 372 14.72 9.35 15.04
C ILE A 372 16.25 9.29 15.06
N ASP A 373 16.85 8.34 14.33
CA ASP A 373 18.30 8.14 14.25
C ASP A 373 19.01 9.37 13.65
N HIS A 374 18.41 9.99 12.62
CA HIS A 374 18.97 11.15 11.91
C HIS A 374 18.39 12.49 12.39
N ARG A 375 17.72 12.53 13.54
CA ARG A 375 17.00 13.73 14.05
C ARG A 375 17.82 15.01 14.05
N ALA A 376 19.14 14.92 14.25
CA ALA A 376 20.04 16.07 14.28
C ALA A 376 20.32 16.68 12.89
N GLU A 377 20.10 15.92 11.81
CA GLU A 377 20.34 16.33 10.43
C GLU A 377 19.04 16.81 9.75
N LEU A 378 17.89 16.54 10.36
CA LEU A 378 16.58 16.88 9.82
C LEU A 378 16.23 18.36 10.01
N PRO A 379 15.50 18.97 9.07
CA PRO A 379 15.07 20.36 9.22
C PRO A 379 14.09 20.52 10.40
N PRO A 380 14.11 21.68 11.09
CA PRO A 380 13.19 21.95 12.20
C PRO A 380 11.72 21.74 11.79
N GLY A 381 10.99 20.99 12.62
CA GLY A 381 9.58 20.70 12.38
C GLY A 381 9.31 19.83 11.15
N CYS A 382 10.28 18.99 10.76
CA CYS A 382 10.13 17.95 9.73
C CYS A 382 8.86 17.09 9.92
N LEU A 383 8.45 16.88 11.18
CA LEU A 383 7.27 16.09 11.53
C LEU A 383 5.93 16.85 11.41
N LEU A 384 5.95 18.15 11.10
CA LEU A 384 4.74 18.95 10.94
C LEU A 384 3.87 18.34 9.84
N ASP A 385 2.58 18.16 10.14
CA ASP A 385 1.57 17.59 9.24
C ASP A 385 1.84 16.17 8.72
N MET A 386 2.89 15.51 9.23
CA MET A 386 3.22 14.14 8.91
C MET A 386 2.34 13.17 9.69
N ARG A 387 1.85 12.14 9.00
CA ARG A 387 1.06 11.03 9.53
C ARG A 387 1.66 9.72 9.03
N ILE A 388 1.36 8.62 9.71
CA ILE A 388 1.58 7.29 9.14
C ILE A 388 0.37 7.01 8.23
N GLY A 389 0.62 6.51 7.01
CA GLY A 389 -0.36 6.44 5.90
C GLY A 389 -1.76 5.91 6.25
N TYR A 390 -2.76 6.35 5.48
CA TYR A 390 -4.19 6.11 5.75
C TYR A 390 -4.70 4.69 5.50
N GLU A 391 -3.96 3.88 4.75
CA GLU A 391 -4.45 2.58 4.25
C GLU A 391 -4.54 1.52 5.35
N LEU A 392 -3.81 1.70 6.45
CA LEU A 392 -3.78 0.78 7.58
C LEU A 392 -4.47 1.42 8.77
N THR A 393 -5.25 0.65 9.53
CA THR A 393 -5.86 1.20 10.74
C THR A 393 -4.76 1.54 11.73
N ARG A 394 -4.91 2.67 12.43
CA ARG A 394 -3.96 3.12 13.46
C ARG A 394 -3.68 2.04 14.52
N ARG A 395 -4.64 1.15 14.77
CA ARG A 395 -4.54 0.00 15.68
C ARG A 395 -3.61 -1.11 15.15
N GLU A 396 -3.50 -1.28 13.84
CA GLU A 396 -2.63 -2.28 13.21
C GLU A 396 -1.17 -1.82 13.14
N ILE A 397 -0.92 -0.56 12.76
CA ILE A 397 0.44 0.01 12.69
C ILE A 397 1.04 0.22 14.08
N LEU A 398 0.23 0.71 15.03
CA LEU A 398 0.69 1.22 16.32
C LEU A 398 0.20 0.34 17.49
N SER A 399 -0.05 -0.95 17.25
CA SER A 399 -0.35 -1.88 18.34
C SER A 399 0.78 -1.86 19.38
N LEU A 400 0.39 -1.86 20.65
CA LEU A 400 1.32 -1.68 21.79
C LEU A 400 2.39 -2.76 21.88
N ASP A 401 2.14 -3.93 21.29
CA ASP A 401 3.10 -5.05 21.23
C ASP A 401 4.32 -4.71 20.34
N ASN A 402 4.22 -3.69 19.48
CA ASN A 402 5.27 -3.24 18.55
C ASN A 402 6.15 -2.09 19.08
N TYR A 403 6.08 -1.67 20.35
CA TYR A 403 6.91 -0.56 20.85
C TYR A 403 8.25 -0.97 21.46
N VAL A 404 8.58 -2.27 21.50
CA VAL A 404 9.86 -2.77 22.07
C VAL A 404 11.06 -2.07 21.45
N TRP A 405 11.00 -1.73 20.17
CA TRP A 405 12.11 -1.04 19.52
C TRP A 405 12.31 0.42 19.96
N LEU A 406 11.29 1.07 20.53
CA LEU A 406 11.40 2.42 21.08
C LEU A 406 12.19 2.42 22.39
N ASP A 407 12.32 1.28 23.08
CA ASP A 407 13.14 1.16 24.29
C ASP A 407 14.64 1.41 24.03
N ASN A 408 15.06 1.44 22.76
CA ASN A 408 16.42 1.80 22.36
C ASN A 408 16.70 3.30 22.38
N TYR A 409 15.69 4.16 22.62
CA TYR A 409 15.80 5.61 22.54
C TYR A 409 15.52 6.29 23.88
N ASP A 410 16.17 7.42 24.12
CA ASP A 410 15.95 8.24 25.31
C ASP A 410 14.63 9.05 25.20
N LEU A 411 13.85 9.07 26.28
CA LEU A 411 12.54 9.74 26.29
C LEU A 411 12.65 11.25 26.07
N LEU A 412 13.70 11.89 26.60
CA LEU A 412 13.91 13.32 26.44
C LEU A 412 14.30 13.64 24.99
N GLU A 413 15.15 12.82 24.36
CA GLU A 413 15.51 13.00 22.95
C GLU A 413 14.30 12.86 22.01
N LEU A 414 13.44 11.87 22.25
CA LEU A 414 12.21 11.69 21.49
C LEU A 414 11.23 12.83 21.72
N TYR A 415 11.13 13.33 22.97
CA TYR A 415 10.35 14.51 23.29
C TYR A 415 10.87 15.70 22.50
N ASP A 416 12.16 16.02 22.57
CA ASP A 416 12.76 17.18 21.91
C ASP A 416 12.59 17.14 20.39
N PHE A 417 12.72 15.95 19.79
CA PHE A 417 12.48 15.78 18.35
C PHE A 417 11.01 16.06 17.98
N ALA A 418 10.07 15.44 18.68
CA ALA A 418 8.64 15.61 18.41
C ALA A 418 8.13 17.02 18.79
N ARG A 419 8.73 17.65 19.80
CA ARG A 419 8.46 19.02 20.26
C ARG A 419 8.55 20.03 19.12
N THR A 420 9.50 19.87 18.18
CA THR A 420 9.67 20.80 17.06
C THR A 420 8.43 20.89 16.16
N GLY A 421 7.80 19.75 15.85
CA GLY A 421 6.57 19.70 15.06
C GLY A 421 5.38 20.32 15.80
N TRP A 422 5.29 20.05 17.11
CA TRP A 422 4.24 20.60 17.96
C TRP A 422 4.37 22.12 18.11
N GLN A 423 5.58 22.64 18.30
CA GLN A 423 5.86 24.08 18.39
C GLN A 423 5.43 24.81 17.12
N LEU A 424 5.80 24.29 15.93
CA LEU A 424 5.37 24.89 14.67
C LEU A 424 3.85 24.86 14.49
N TYR A 425 3.20 23.76 14.85
CA TYR A 425 1.74 23.64 14.79
C TYR A 425 1.06 24.70 15.66
N LEU A 426 1.53 24.87 16.90
CA LEU A 426 0.99 25.88 17.82
C LEU A 426 1.24 27.31 17.30
N SER A 427 2.42 27.60 16.76
CA SER A 427 2.79 28.93 16.26
C SER A 427 1.90 29.42 15.11
N GLN A 428 1.32 28.51 14.32
CA GLN A 428 0.40 28.86 13.24
C GLN A 428 -0.89 29.50 13.78
N SER A 429 -1.27 29.14 15.01
CA SER A 429 -2.50 29.63 15.66
C SER A 429 -2.26 30.80 16.64
N SER A 430 -1.05 30.92 17.20
CA SER A 430 -0.75 31.83 18.31
C SER A 430 -0.14 33.18 17.93
N LYS A 431 -0.08 33.53 16.64
CA LYS A 431 0.54 34.78 16.13
C LYS A 431 1.97 35.02 16.66
N GLY A 432 2.76 33.95 16.83
CA GLY A 432 4.19 34.06 17.17
C GLY A 432 4.54 34.08 18.66
N ALA A 433 3.58 33.87 19.57
CA ALA A 433 3.89 33.63 20.99
C ALA A 433 4.46 32.21 21.20
N ASP A 434 5.55 32.09 21.98
CA ASP A 434 6.17 30.81 22.35
C ASP A 434 5.42 30.14 23.52
N LEU A 435 4.15 29.80 23.27
CA LEU A 435 3.28 29.13 24.22
C LEU A 435 3.87 27.82 24.75
N LEU A 436 4.68 27.14 23.94
CA LEU A 436 5.29 25.88 24.37
C LEU A 436 6.44 26.11 25.35
N GLY A 437 7.32 27.08 25.07
CA GLY A 437 8.39 27.46 26.01
C GLY A 437 7.86 27.98 27.36
N ASP A 438 6.79 28.77 27.33
CA ASP A 438 6.11 29.23 28.55
C ASP A 438 5.54 28.07 29.36
N TRP A 439 4.90 27.11 28.68
CA TRP A 439 4.31 25.93 29.31
C TRP A 439 5.39 25.03 29.91
N GLU A 440 6.49 24.80 29.20
CA GLU A 440 7.64 24.02 29.65
C GLU A 440 8.36 24.61 30.86
N SER A 441 8.22 25.93 31.05
CA SER A 441 8.78 26.68 32.20
C SER A 441 7.90 26.57 33.45
N GLY A 442 6.73 25.92 33.36
CA GLY A 442 5.81 25.74 34.47
C GLY A 442 4.90 26.94 34.71
N ASN A 443 4.76 27.85 33.74
CA ASN A 443 3.79 28.93 33.81
C ASN A 443 2.37 28.35 33.76
N ASP A 444 1.41 29.00 34.44
CA ASP A 444 0.01 28.59 34.50
C ASP A 444 -0.72 28.92 33.19
N ILE A 445 -0.31 28.25 32.12
CA ILE A 445 -0.93 28.32 30.80
C ILE A 445 -1.37 26.92 30.38
N ALA A 446 -2.54 26.82 29.78
CA ALA A 446 -3.06 25.57 29.24
C ALA A 446 -2.72 25.49 27.74
N ILE A 447 -2.01 24.44 27.33
CA ILE A 447 -1.58 24.27 25.95
C ILE A 447 -2.38 23.17 25.25
N LEU A 448 -2.71 23.34 23.98
CA LEU A 448 -3.47 22.34 23.23
C LEU A 448 -2.69 21.02 23.16
N CYS A 449 -3.31 19.94 23.66
CA CYS A 449 -2.77 18.59 23.63
C CYS A 449 -2.50 18.19 22.17
N PRO A 450 -1.29 17.69 21.85
CA PRO A 450 -0.95 17.40 20.47
C PRO A 450 -1.81 16.26 19.93
N SER A 451 -2.32 16.44 18.71
CA SER A 451 -3.20 15.46 18.08
C SER A 451 -2.42 14.21 17.69
N GLU A 452 -2.83 13.11 18.29
CA GLU A 452 -2.39 11.75 18.04
C GLU A 452 -2.47 11.27 16.57
N ILE A 453 -3.19 12.00 15.71
CA ILE A 453 -3.26 11.75 14.27
C ILE A 453 -1.91 12.04 13.58
N TYR A 454 -1.16 13.02 14.07
CA TYR A 454 0.15 13.37 13.52
C TYR A 454 1.25 12.57 14.20
N LEU A 455 2.36 12.33 13.49
CA LEU A 455 3.49 11.55 14.01
C LEU A 455 4.07 12.17 15.28
N TYR A 456 4.33 13.49 15.26
CA TYR A 456 4.81 14.20 16.45
C TYR A 456 3.84 14.05 17.63
N GLY A 457 2.53 14.11 17.36
CA GLY A 457 1.51 14.00 18.38
C GLY A 457 1.40 12.59 18.94
N TRP A 458 1.50 11.56 18.09
CA TRP A 458 1.61 10.18 18.56
C TRP A 458 2.83 10.00 19.46
N MET A 459 4.03 10.43 19.04
CA MET A 459 5.25 10.34 19.84
C MET A 459 5.10 11.05 21.19
N LEU A 460 4.58 12.28 21.19
CA LEU A 460 4.37 13.04 22.42
C LEU A 460 3.32 12.39 23.34
N ASN A 461 2.25 11.81 22.81
CA ASN A 461 1.25 11.13 23.65
C ASN A 461 1.77 9.83 24.28
N LEU A 462 2.87 9.26 23.80
CA LEU A 462 3.59 8.19 24.49
C LEU A 462 4.41 8.70 25.68
N ILE A 463 4.78 9.98 25.70
CA ILE A 463 5.74 10.56 26.66
C ILE A 463 5.04 11.45 27.70
N LEU A 464 4.19 12.36 27.25
CA LEU A 464 3.52 13.40 28.03
C LEU A 464 2.78 12.89 29.28
N PRO A 465 2.13 11.70 29.30
CA PRO A 465 1.50 11.19 30.52
C PRO A 465 2.46 10.97 31.70
N ARG A 466 3.78 10.94 31.46
CA ARG A 466 4.79 10.84 32.53
C ARG A 466 5.05 12.17 33.25
N ILE A 467 4.76 13.29 32.58
CA ILE A 467 5.12 14.62 33.07
C ILE A 467 3.89 15.53 33.26
N VAL A 468 2.72 15.10 32.80
CA VAL A 468 1.46 15.82 32.96
C VAL A 468 0.45 14.89 33.64
N ALA A 469 -0.08 15.32 34.78
CA ALA A 469 -0.96 14.49 35.61
C ALA A 469 -2.31 14.19 34.93
N ASN A 470 -2.90 15.15 34.22
CA ASN A 470 -4.20 14.98 33.56
C ASN A 470 -4.39 15.98 32.40
N ARG A 471 -5.49 15.84 31.64
CA ARG A 471 -5.89 16.74 30.55
C ARG A 471 -7.22 17.43 30.87
N ASN A 472 -7.32 18.68 30.46
CA ASN A 472 -8.51 19.51 30.60
C ASN A 472 -9.26 19.56 29.26
N MET A 473 -10.52 19.16 29.24
CA MET A 473 -11.36 19.15 28.04
C MET A 473 -12.30 20.36 28.02
N ASP A 474 -12.29 21.11 26.92
CA ASP A 474 -13.22 22.21 26.68
C ASP A 474 -14.58 21.72 26.14
N ASN A 475 -15.50 22.66 25.88
CA ASN A 475 -16.82 22.38 25.34
C ASN A 475 -16.84 21.98 23.85
N ARG A 476 -15.69 21.99 23.18
CA ARG A 476 -15.52 21.54 21.79
C ARG A 476 -14.83 20.18 21.70
N GLY A 477 -14.51 19.56 22.84
CA GLY A 477 -13.79 18.29 22.89
C GLY A 477 -12.27 18.43 22.70
N ASN A 478 -11.73 19.65 22.71
CA ASN A 478 -10.29 19.86 22.68
C ASN A 478 -9.70 19.58 24.05
N PHE A 479 -8.61 18.81 24.09
CA PHE A 479 -7.85 18.58 25.31
C PHE A 479 -6.71 19.60 25.41
N TYR A 480 -6.54 20.16 26.60
CA TYR A 480 -5.46 21.04 26.97
C TYR A 480 -4.65 20.42 28.10
N LEU A 481 -3.35 20.66 28.10
CA LEU A 481 -2.43 20.16 29.10
C LEU A 481 -2.15 21.26 30.12
N PRO A 482 -2.35 21.02 31.43
CA PRO A 482 -1.83 21.89 32.48
C PRO A 482 -0.29 21.85 32.48
N ALA A 483 0.33 22.75 33.23
CA ALA A 483 1.79 22.82 33.39
C ALA A 483 2.39 21.44 33.74
N PRO A 484 3.57 21.10 33.19
CA PRO A 484 4.24 19.86 33.52
C PRO A 484 4.71 19.88 34.99
N VAL A 485 4.97 18.70 35.54
CA VAL A 485 5.54 18.56 36.89
C VAL A 485 6.90 19.27 36.99
N ARG A 486 7.26 19.69 38.21
CA ARG A 486 8.59 20.27 38.47
C ARG A 486 9.68 19.30 38.06
N ASP A 487 10.76 19.82 37.48
CA ASP A 487 11.91 19.05 36.99
C ASP A 487 11.54 17.93 36.00
N TRP A 488 10.49 18.13 35.19
CA TRP A 488 10.01 17.13 34.22
C TRP A 488 11.09 16.61 33.27
N ARG A 489 12.10 17.43 32.91
CA ARG A 489 13.23 16.98 32.08
C ARG A 489 14.00 15.84 32.74
N ARG A 490 14.16 15.89 34.07
CA ARG A 490 14.81 14.83 34.85
C ARG A 490 13.96 13.56 34.89
N VAL A 491 12.62 13.69 34.90
CA VAL A 491 11.70 12.54 34.78
C VAL A 491 11.92 11.80 33.47
N LEU A 492 12.16 12.54 32.37
CA LEU A 492 12.42 11.96 31.05
C LEU A 492 13.87 11.47 30.86
N GLN A 493 14.84 11.94 31.64
CA GLN A 493 16.24 11.47 31.59
C GLN A 493 16.45 10.06 32.18
N SER A 494 15.38 9.33 32.53
CA SER A 494 15.45 7.97 33.06
C SER A 494 15.19 6.92 31.97
N ARG A 495 16.08 5.93 31.85
CA ARG A 495 15.98 4.82 30.87
C ARG A 495 14.91 3.78 31.26
N THR A 496 13.64 4.17 31.40
CA THR A 496 12.55 3.21 31.65
C THR A 496 11.52 3.19 30.52
N GLY A 497 11.30 1.97 30.01
CA GLY A 497 10.86 1.66 28.65
C GLY A 497 9.42 1.98 28.28
N PHE A 498 9.24 2.24 26.99
CA PHE A 498 7.97 2.32 26.29
C PHE A 498 7.21 0.98 26.35
N ALA A 499 7.92 -0.15 26.22
CA ALA A 499 7.30 -1.47 26.27
C ALA A 499 7.18 -2.02 27.70
N SER A 500 8.20 -1.80 28.54
CA SER A 500 8.20 -2.34 29.92
C SER A 500 7.28 -1.58 30.89
N ALA A 501 7.02 -0.29 30.64
CA ALA A 501 6.17 0.56 31.47
C ALA A 501 5.47 1.65 30.63
N PRO A 502 4.51 1.29 29.77
CA PRO A 502 3.83 2.25 28.90
C PRO A 502 3.04 3.26 29.73
N ALA A 503 3.40 4.55 29.62
CA ALA A 503 2.59 5.61 30.20
C ALA A 503 1.36 5.85 29.33
N ARG A 504 0.19 5.97 29.97
CA ARG A 504 -1.07 6.25 29.30
C ARG A 504 -1.76 7.38 30.03
N TRP A 505 -2.50 8.19 29.28
CA TRP A 505 -3.43 9.14 29.89
C TRP A 505 -4.41 8.41 30.80
N PRO A 506 -4.78 9.01 31.94
CA PRO A 506 -5.84 8.48 32.79
C PRO A 506 -7.13 8.22 31.99
N ARG A 507 -7.91 7.22 32.41
CA ARG A 507 -9.22 6.88 31.81
C ARG A 507 -10.33 7.86 32.18
N LEU A 508 -9.98 8.95 32.85
CA LEU A 508 -10.86 10.07 33.17
C LEU A 508 -10.15 11.37 32.78
N ALA A 509 -10.90 12.40 32.40
CA ALA A 509 -10.36 13.72 32.08
C ALA A 509 -11.06 14.82 32.87
N ASN A 510 -10.40 15.95 33.09
CA ASN A 510 -11.00 17.10 33.74
C ASN A 510 -11.82 17.91 32.74
N TYR A 511 -13.07 18.21 33.01
CA TYR A 511 -13.90 19.00 32.09
C TYR A 511 -13.98 20.44 32.59
N VAL A 512 -13.75 21.41 31.70
CA VAL A 512 -13.72 22.84 32.04
C VAL A 512 -14.81 23.64 31.33
N GLY A 513 -15.11 24.82 31.84
CA GLY A 513 -16.13 25.70 31.25
C GLY A 513 -17.54 25.12 31.32
N SER A 514 -18.31 25.26 30.23
CA SER A 514 -19.73 24.87 30.18
C SER A 514 -19.98 23.35 30.24
N VAL A 515 -18.95 22.53 30.08
CA VAL A 515 -19.03 21.07 30.20
C VAL A 515 -18.54 20.55 31.56
N SER A 516 -18.18 21.42 32.50
CA SER A 516 -17.61 21.00 33.80
C SER A 516 -18.54 20.16 34.69
N SER A 517 -19.85 20.14 34.40
CA SER A 517 -20.88 19.41 35.16
C SER A 517 -21.50 18.22 34.42
N ILE A 518 -21.02 17.86 33.23
CA ILE A 518 -21.52 16.68 32.50
C ILE A 518 -20.59 15.48 32.75
N LEU A 519 -21.15 14.26 32.71
CA LEU A 519 -20.41 13.02 32.90
C LEU A 519 -19.52 12.69 31.71
N TYR A 520 -20.06 12.88 30.50
CA TYR A 520 -19.43 12.46 29.25
C TYR A 520 -19.80 13.39 28.11
N SER A 521 -18.83 13.69 27.24
CA SER A 521 -19.04 14.51 26.04
C SER A 521 -18.26 13.99 24.85
N ASN A 522 -18.94 13.78 23.72
CA ASN A 522 -18.32 13.45 22.43
C ASN A 522 -18.64 14.51 21.37
N TRP A 523 -17.75 15.50 21.26
CA TRP A 523 -17.75 16.48 20.18
C TRP A 523 -16.52 16.23 19.31
N GLY A 524 -16.73 15.93 18.02
CA GLY A 524 -15.62 15.80 17.05
C GLY A 524 -15.04 14.39 16.84
N SER A 525 -15.90 13.37 16.76
CA SER A 525 -15.59 11.98 16.32
C SER A 525 -14.50 11.24 17.12
N ARG A 526 -14.30 11.60 18.40
CA ARG A 526 -13.36 10.93 19.32
C ARG A 526 -14.07 10.52 20.60
N GLN A 527 -13.95 9.25 20.99
CA GLN A 527 -14.44 8.75 22.29
C GLN A 527 -13.65 9.42 23.43
N SER A 528 -14.29 10.35 24.14
CA SER A 528 -13.67 11.07 25.26
C SER A 528 -13.70 10.26 26.56
N PRO A 529 -12.74 10.39 27.47
CA PRO A 529 -12.85 9.81 28.80
C PRO A 529 -13.99 10.48 29.60
N PRO A 530 -14.63 9.76 30.55
CA PRO A 530 -15.58 10.38 31.48
C PRO A 530 -14.92 11.44 32.36
N ASN A 531 -15.76 12.33 32.92
CA ASN A 531 -15.32 13.46 33.71
C ASN A 531 -14.81 13.04 35.11
N THR A 532 -13.57 13.45 35.43
CA THR A 532 -12.93 13.22 36.75
C THR A 532 -13.71 13.78 37.92
N ARG A 533 -14.56 14.80 37.72
CA ARG A 533 -15.46 15.32 38.77
C ARG A 533 -16.29 14.23 39.44
N TYR A 534 -16.56 13.14 38.73
CA TYR A 534 -17.35 12.01 39.21
C TYR A 534 -16.51 10.75 39.46
N ALA A 535 -15.18 10.88 39.60
CA ALA A 535 -14.28 9.75 39.81
C ALA A 535 -14.68 8.85 40.98
N ASP A 536 -15.10 9.43 42.11
CA ASP A 536 -15.52 8.68 43.31
C ASP A 536 -16.69 7.72 43.02
N ARG A 537 -17.60 8.13 42.12
CA ARG A 537 -18.76 7.34 41.68
C ARG A 537 -18.38 6.24 40.67
N LEU A 538 -17.19 6.35 40.07
CA LEU A 538 -16.70 5.45 39.02
C LEU A 538 -15.62 4.48 39.52
N THR A 539 -15.32 4.47 40.83
CA THR A 539 -14.28 3.62 41.45
C THR A 539 -14.51 2.11 41.29
N SER A 540 -15.76 1.69 41.10
CA SER A 540 -16.12 0.28 40.90
C SER A 540 -15.97 -0.24 39.47
N PHE A 541 -15.50 0.61 38.53
CA PHE A 541 -15.33 0.25 37.12
C PHE A 541 -13.86 0.05 36.78
N THR A 542 -13.54 -1.01 36.04
CA THR A 542 -12.18 -1.20 35.51
C THR A 542 -11.88 -0.22 34.37
N ASN A 543 -10.61 -0.09 33.99
CA ASN A 543 -10.22 0.75 32.85
C ASN A 543 -10.85 0.27 31.53
N GLU A 544 -11.01 -1.04 31.37
CA GLU A 544 -11.66 -1.68 30.23
C GLU A 544 -13.16 -1.39 30.23
N GLU A 545 -13.81 -1.48 31.39
CA GLU A 545 -15.23 -1.15 31.55
C GLU A 545 -15.51 0.33 31.28
N LEU A 546 -14.67 1.24 31.77
CA LEU A 546 -14.77 2.68 31.46
C LEU A 546 -14.67 2.94 29.95
N GLN A 547 -13.78 2.22 29.25
CA GLN A 547 -13.67 2.33 27.80
C GLN A 547 -14.87 1.73 27.06
N GLN A 548 -15.46 0.64 27.56
CA GLN A 548 -16.69 0.09 27.00
C GLN A 548 -17.89 1.03 27.21
N LEU A 549 -17.95 1.71 28.38
CA LEU A 549 -19.01 2.66 28.71
C LEU A 549 -19.07 3.86 27.76
N THR A 550 -17.92 4.41 27.35
CA THR A 550 -17.92 5.55 26.41
C THR A 550 -18.51 5.16 25.05
N GLY A 551 -18.18 3.97 24.55
CA GLY A 551 -18.78 3.41 23.34
C GLY A 551 -20.28 3.09 23.50
N LEU A 552 -20.72 2.73 24.70
CA LEU A 552 -22.14 2.58 25.04
C LEU A 552 -22.87 3.91 25.03
N PHE A 553 -22.32 4.96 25.65
CA PHE A 553 -22.94 6.30 25.66
C PHE A 553 -23.13 6.83 24.24
N ASP A 554 -22.14 6.68 23.38
CA ASP A 554 -22.25 7.07 21.97
C ASP A 554 -23.37 6.31 21.24
N ARG A 555 -23.46 4.99 21.44
CA ARG A 555 -24.54 4.17 20.87
C ARG A 555 -25.91 4.61 21.35
N LEU A 556 -26.08 4.81 22.66
CA LEU A 556 -27.34 5.26 23.25
C LEU A 556 -27.80 6.61 22.69
N LEU A 557 -26.90 7.59 22.61
CA LEU A 557 -27.19 8.92 22.05
C LEU A 557 -27.54 8.84 20.56
N THR A 558 -26.78 8.04 19.79
CA THR A 558 -27.00 7.85 18.36
C THR A 558 -28.35 7.18 18.08
N ASP A 559 -28.65 6.08 18.78
CA ASP A 559 -29.87 5.30 18.55
C ASP A 559 -31.13 6.09 18.94
N ARG A 560 -31.05 6.89 20.02
CA ARG A 560 -32.12 7.81 20.40
C ARG A 560 -32.38 8.89 19.35
N TYR A 561 -31.31 9.48 18.81
CA TYR A 561 -31.43 10.49 17.76
C TYR A 561 -32.10 9.94 16.49
N TYR A 562 -31.74 8.71 16.09
CA TYR A 562 -32.37 8.02 14.96
C TYR A 562 -33.67 7.29 15.32
N GLN A 563 -34.18 7.44 16.54
CA GLN A 563 -35.43 6.83 17.02
C GLN A 563 -35.51 5.31 16.83
N ARG A 564 -34.38 4.61 17.02
CA ARG A 564 -34.29 3.15 16.89
C ARG A 564 -34.00 2.49 18.23
N PRO A 565 -34.45 1.24 18.46
CA PRO A 565 -34.11 0.52 19.69
C PRO A 565 -32.61 0.25 19.75
N CYS A 566 -31.99 0.53 20.90
CA CYS A 566 -30.59 0.19 21.15
C CYS A 566 -30.47 -1.29 21.49
N GLN A 567 -29.79 -2.06 20.65
CA GLN A 567 -29.53 -3.47 20.90
C GLN A 567 -28.26 -3.62 21.75
N LEU A 568 -28.42 -4.15 22.95
CA LEU A 568 -27.33 -4.39 23.90
C LEU A 568 -27.06 -5.89 24.02
N SER A 569 -25.77 -6.24 24.09
CA SER A 569 -25.37 -7.57 24.56
C SER A 569 -25.71 -7.72 26.06
N THR A 570 -25.76 -8.94 26.58
CA THR A 570 -25.97 -9.17 28.02
C THR A 570 -24.93 -8.43 28.87
N GLN A 571 -23.66 -8.47 28.44
CA GLN A 571 -22.56 -7.76 29.12
C GLN A 571 -22.74 -6.24 29.09
N ASP A 572 -23.09 -5.68 27.92
CA ASP A 572 -23.35 -4.24 27.78
C ASP A 572 -24.55 -3.80 28.65
N ALA A 573 -25.56 -4.65 28.75
CA ALA A 573 -26.77 -4.39 29.51
C ALA A 573 -26.49 -4.38 31.03
N GLU A 574 -25.67 -5.31 31.53
CA GLU A 574 -25.22 -5.35 32.94
C GLU A 574 -24.34 -4.15 33.28
N LEU A 575 -23.42 -3.80 32.37
CA LEU A 575 -22.53 -2.65 32.52
C LEU A 575 -23.32 -1.33 32.54
N LEU A 576 -24.35 -1.21 31.71
CA LEU A 576 -25.26 -0.06 31.71
C LEU A 576 -26.07 0.02 33.01
N ASP A 577 -26.60 -1.10 33.53
CA ASP A 577 -27.38 -1.09 34.78
C ASP A 577 -26.52 -0.64 35.99
N ARG A 578 -25.24 -1.06 36.02
CA ARG A 578 -24.25 -0.55 36.99
C ARG A 578 -24.02 0.95 36.81
N ALA A 579 -23.85 1.43 35.58
CA ALA A 579 -23.65 2.85 35.31
C ALA A 579 -24.90 3.70 35.65
N LEU A 580 -26.10 3.21 35.37
CA LEU A 580 -27.36 3.84 35.76
C LEU A 580 -27.47 4.00 37.27
N SER A 581 -27.06 2.97 38.02
CA SER A 581 -27.04 3.01 39.49
C SER A 581 -25.98 3.98 40.02
N ALA A 582 -24.80 4.00 39.40
CA ALA A 582 -23.66 4.78 39.87
C ALA A 582 -23.74 6.26 39.49
N VAL A 583 -24.21 6.58 38.28
CA VAL A 583 -24.12 7.90 37.63
C VAL A 583 -25.34 8.26 36.75
N GLY A 584 -26.49 7.59 36.94
CA GLY A 584 -27.69 7.76 36.12
C GLY A 584 -28.29 9.17 36.10
N ASP A 585 -28.16 9.93 37.18
CA ASP A 585 -28.62 11.32 37.31
C ASP A 585 -27.81 12.31 36.47
N LEU A 586 -26.65 11.91 35.95
CA LEU A 586 -25.74 12.79 35.23
C LEU A 586 -26.04 12.83 33.73
N GLU A 587 -25.67 13.95 33.11
CA GLU A 587 -25.84 14.18 31.67
C GLU A 587 -24.70 13.59 30.85
N ILE A 588 -25.06 12.96 29.74
CA ILE A 588 -24.16 12.55 28.66
C ILE A 588 -24.51 13.33 27.38
N THR A 589 -23.49 13.78 26.65
CA THR A 589 -23.64 14.67 25.50
C THR A 589 -22.86 14.16 24.29
N SER A 590 -23.40 14.37 23.10
CA SER A 590 -22.68 14.26 21.84
C SER A 590 -23.24 15.22 20.81
N VAL A 591 -22.72 15.15 19.58
CA VAL A 591 -23.32 15.81 18.40
C VAL A 591 -24.79 15.43 18.15
N TYR A 592 -25.25 14.30 18.70
CA TYR A 592 -26.63 13.80 18.56
C TYR A 592 -27.58 14.30 19.66
N GLY A 593 -27.10 15.09 20.62
CA GLY A 593 -27.91 15.66 21.70
C GLY A 593 -27.34 15.40 23.09
N SER A 594 -28.01 15.95 24.10
CA SER A 594 -27.66 15.84 25.52
C SER A 594 -28.84 15.25 26.29
N HIS A 595 -28.56 14.21 27.08
CA HIS A 595 -29.58 13.49 27.83
C HIS A 595 -29.03 13.00 29.17
N ARG A 596 -29.87 12.98 30.21
CA ARG A 596 -29.55 12.27 31.46
C ARG A 596 -29.48 10.77 31.19
N LEU A 597 -28.51 10.10 31.80
CA LEU A 597 -28.26 8.68 31.57
C LEU A 597 -29.45 7.81 32.01
N ASP A 598 -30.12 8.15 33.10
CA ASP A 598 -31.31 7.46 33.62
C ASP A 598 -32.50 7.43 32.65
N THR A 599 -32.57 8.35 31.69
CA THR A 599 -33.61 8.34 30.66
C THR A 599 -33.46 7.20 29.66
N PHE A 600 -32.35 6.46 29.70
CA PHE A 600 -32.10 5.24 28.95
C PHE A 600 -32.36 3.97 29.77
N ALA A 601 -32.84 4.09 31.01
CA ALA A 601 -33.19 2.93 31.83
C ALA A 601 -34.23 2.05 31.10
N LYS A 602 -34.04 0.73 31.22
CA LYS A 602 -35.00 -0.24 30.71
C LYS A 602 -36.35 0.03 31.39
N LYS A 603 -37.41 0.21 30.60
CA LYS A 603 -38.76 0.19 31.16
C LYS A 603 -39.06 -1.24 31.62
N PRO A 604 -39.56 -1.46 32.84
CA PRO A 604 -40.08 -2.77 33.21
C PRO A 604 -41.17 -3.15 32.19
N ILE A 605 -41.08 -4.37 31.66
CA ILE A 605 -42.03 -4.94 30.71
C ILE A 605 -43.39 -5.10 31.39
#